data_AF-A0A5J4TWC4-F1
#
_entry.id   AF-A0A5J4TWC4-F1
#
_cell.length_a   1.000
_cell.length_b   1.000
_cell.length_c   1.000
_cell.angle_alpha   90.00
_cell.angle_beta   90.00
_cell.angle_gamma   90.00
#
_symmetry.space_group_name_H-M   'P 1'
#
loop_
_entity.id
_entity.type
_entity.pdbx_description
1 polymer ?
#
loop_
_entity_poly.entity_id
_entity_poly.type
_entity_poly.pdbx_seq_one_letter_code
_entity_poly.pdbx_strand_id
1 'polypeptide(L)'
;MALSKERTLTDTKEKYIAIYSMCAITYLLPISGKSIPSIKLHLSMKRQCLRYVNSPYPNTCVLEAIARYQLKDSKEKRFSDKQVLAKMKEIRNLFYGEFNPKTFEGFNYATDIQLIHKHFNLSVNSFSYELDDSSFRYYLAQSFPIESDNEINLLLIQSEELNGINIHTLLVTDKESLTGLLFCPICQNHCFQVDSHTKENMAKHIDKYRQNKGQIKKQVMLDNIQRPFVPHIMQNKTYRYLLANNRTSEF
;
A
#
# COMPACT_ATOMS: atom_id res chain seq x y z
N MET A 1 26.88 48.12 -24.01
CA MET A 1 25.51 47.78 -23.54
C MET A 1 25.10 46.49 -24.19
N ALA A 2 25.17 45.37 -23.46
CA ALA A 2 24.72 44.08 -23.96
C ALA A 2 23.21 43.95 -23.70
N LEU A 3 22.42 43.87 -24.76
CA LEU A 3 20.99 43.60 -24.70
C LEU A 3 20.77 42.21 -24.08
N SER A 4 20.06 42.15 -22.96
CA SER A 4 19.63 40.88 -22.38
C SER A 4 18.64 40.22 -23.33
N LYS A 5 19.03 39.09 -23.93
CA LYS A 5 18.11 38.21 -24.65
C LYS A 5 16.99 37.79 -23.70
N GLU A 6 15.75 38.14 -24.03
CA GLU A 6 14.56 37.57 -23.39
C GLU A 6 14.61 36.04 -23.56
N ARG A 7 14.64 35.33 -22.44
CA ARG A 7 14.55 33.86 -22.41
C ARG A 7 13.07 33.48 -22.54
N THR A 8 12.65 32.97 -23.68
CA THR A 8 11.32 32.36 -23.85
C THR A 8 11.26 30.95 -23.25
N LEU A 9 10.08 30.55 -22.73
CA LEU A 9 9.78 29.26 -22.08
C LEU A 9 10.22 27.99 -22.84
N THR A 10 10.53 28.12 -24.14
CA THR A 10 11.01 27.05 -25.02
C THR A 10 12.49 26.69 -24.82
N ASP A 11 13.27 27.52 -24.12
CA ASP A 11 14.74 27.41 -24.09
C ASP A 11 15.31 26.77 -22.81
N THR A 12 14.45 26.37 -21.87
CA THR A 12 14.88 25.69 -20.62
C THR A 12 14.39 24.25 -20.59
N LYS A 13 15.29 23.31 -20.28
CA LYS A 13 14.95 21.90 -19.92
C LYS A 13 14.10 21.80 -18.63
N GLU A 14 13.72 22.94 -18.07
CA GLU A 14 12.95 23.12 -16.86
C GLU A 14 11.63 23.82 -17.22
N LYS A 15 10.50 23.19 -16.90
CA LYS A 15 9.16 23.76 -17.03
C LYS A 15 8.74 24.29 -15.66
N TYR A 16 8.29 25.54 -15.59
CA TYR A 16 7.66 26.08 -14.39
C TYR A 16 6.26 25.47 -14.24
N ILE A 17 6.03 24.77 -13.13
CA ILE A 17 4.73 24.15 -12.80
C ILE A 17 4.08 25.01 -11.72
N ALA A 18 2.89 25.55 -12.00
CA ALA A 18 2.04 26.17 -10.99
C ALA A 18 1.09 25.11 -10.42
N ILE A 19 1.26 24.75 -9.15
CA ILE A 19 0.32 23.90 -8.42
C ILE A 19 -0.81 24.80 -7.91
N TYR A 20 -1.92 24.84 -8.64
CA TYR A 20 -3.07 25.71 -8.30
C TYR A 20 -3.85 25.22 -7.06
N SER A 21 -3.78 23.92 -6.75
CA SER A 21 -4.36 23.35 -5.54
C SER A 21 -3.67 22.02 -5.20
N MET A 22 -3.40 21.83 -3.91
CA MET A 22 -2.90 20.58 -3.34
C MET A 22 -3.79 20.23 -2.16
N CYS A 23 -4.42 19.05 -2.20
CA CYS A 23 -5.14 18.50 -1.05
C CYS A 23 -4.20 17.53 -0.33
N ALA A 24 -3.77 17.88 0.88
CA ALA A 24 -3.07 16.99 1.77
C ALA A 24 -4.08 16.47 2.80
N ILE A 25 -4.43 15.18 2.70
CA ILE A 25 -5.31 14.52 3.66
C ILE A 25 -4.41 13.73 4.60
N THR A 26 -4.37 14.13 5.87
CA THR A 26 -3.68 13.39 6.93
C THR A 26 -4.72 12.65 7.77
N TYR A 27 -4.60 11.34 7.84
CA TYR A 27 -5.38 10.50 8.75
C TYR A 27 -4.43 9.84 9.74
N LEU A 28 -4.83 9.80 11.00
CA LEU A 28 -4.15 8.96 11.98
C LEU A 28 -4.50 7.51 11.63
N LEU A 29 -3.50 6.72 11.21
CA LEU A 29 -3.69 5.27 11.18
C LEU A 29 -3.87 4.83 12.62
N PRO A 30 -5.06 4.33 13.00
CA PRO A 30 -5.29 3.90 14.37
C PRO A 30 -4.33 2.77 14.72
N ILE A 31 -4.08 2.66 16.01
CA ILE A 31 -3.25 1.59 16.54
C ILE A 31 -3.93 0.25 16.24
N SER A 32 -3.14 -0.80 15.97
CA SER A 32 -3.69 -2.13 15.70
C SER A 32 -4.66 -2.57 16.81
N GLY A 33 -5.88 -2.97 16.44
CA GLY A 33 -7.00 -3.19 17.35
C GLY A 33 -7.26 -4.66 17.70
N LYS A 34 -8.32 -4.89 18.50
CA LYS A 34 -8.90 -6.21 18.79
C LYS A 34 -9.45 -6.89 17.53
N SER A 35 -9.69 -8.20 17.60
CA SER A 35 -10.34 -8.95 16.52
C SER A 35 -11.69 -8.33 16.14
N ILE A 36 -11.91 -8.19 14.83
CA ILE A 36 -13.04 -7.51 14.22
C ILE A 36 -13.98 -8.55 13.56
N PRO A 37 -15.32 -8.40 13.63
CA PRO A 37 -16.28 -9.29 12.96
C PRO A 37 -16.09 -9.40 11.43
N SER A 38 -15.75 -8.30 10.75
CA SER A 38 -15.53 -8.25 9.29
C SER A 38 -14.43 -9.20 8.80
N ILE A 39 -13.48 -9.59 9.68
CA ILE A 39 -12.44 -10.58 9.38
C ILE A 39 -13.05 -11.88 8.85
N LYS A 40 -14.18 -12.32 9.40
CA LYS A 40 -14.85 -13.57 8.97
C LYS A 40 -15.25 -13.52 7.49
N LEU A 41 -15.64 -12.35 6.99
CA LEU A 41 -16.03 -12.16 5.60
C LEU A 41 -14.80 -12.23 4.67
N HIS A 42 -13.70 -11.58 5.02
CA HIS A 42 -12.46 -11.70 4.24
C HIS A 42 -11.93 -13.14 4.23
N LEU A 43 -11.95 -13.80 5.38
CA LEU A 43 -11.53 -15.20 5.49
C LEU A 43 -12.43 -16.15 4.71
N SER A 44 -13.75 -15.95 4.68
CA SER A 44 -14.65 -16.83 3.93
C SER A 44 -14.40 -16.74 2.41
N MET A 45 -14.11 -15.54 1.91
CA MET A 45 -13.86 -15.29 0.49
C MET A 45 -12.44 -15.68 0.04
N LYS A 46 -11.44 -15.51 0.92
CA LYS A 46 -10.01 -15.63 0.57
C LYS A 46 -9.24 -16.61 1.47
N ARG A 47 -9.90 -17.65 2.01
CA ARG A 47 -9.31 -18.65 2.94
C ARG A 47 -8.03 -19.33 2.47
N GLN A 48 -7.80 -19.37 1.15
CA GLN A 48 -6.64 -20.05 0.56
C GLN A 48 -5.38 -19.20 0.63
N CYS A 49 -5.51 -17.87 0.59
CA CYS A 49 -4.39 -16.93 0.60
C CYS A 49 -4.32 -16.06 1.86
N LEU A 50 -5.30 -16.17 2.77
CA LEU A 50 -5.31 -15.49 4.06
C LEU A 50 -5.14 -16.50 5.19
N ARG A 51 -4.28 -16.14 6.15
CA ARG A 51 -4.13 -16.85 7.41
C ARG A 51 -4.64 -15.98 8.55
N TYR A 52 -5.56 -16.55 9.31
CA TYR A 52 -6.12 -15.89 10.48
C TYR A 52 -5.04 -15.69 11.56
N VAL A 53 -5.04 -14.50 12.15
CA VAL A 53 -4.22 -14.13 13.30
C VAL A 53 -5.17 -13.81 14.43
N ASN A 54 -5.23 -14.68 15.44
CA ASN A 54 -6.14 -14.55 16.56
C ASN A 54 -5.36 -14.37 17.85
N SER A 55 -4.94 -13.14 18.12
CA SER A 55 -4.20 -12.92 19.35
C SER A 55 -5.13 -12.99 20.56
N PRO A 56 -4.78 -13.75 21.61
CA PRO A 56 -5.53 -13.75 22.86
C PRO A 56 -5.37 -12.42 23.63
N TYR A 57 -4.46 -11.56 23.18
CA TYR A 57 -4.19 -10.25 23.75
C TYR A 57 -4.72 -9.13 22.85
N PRO A 58 -5.16 -8.00 23.42
CA PRO A 58 -5.59 -6.87 22.62
C PRO A 58 -4.41 -6.28 21.84
N ASN A 59 -4.68 -5.79 20.64
CA ASN A 59 -3.77 -4.92 19.89
C ASN A 59 -2.41 -5.55 19.50
N THR A 60 -2.28 -6.87 19.57
CA THR A 60 -1.04 -7.60 19.28
C THR A 60 -1.03 -8.29 17.92
N CYS A 61 -2.07 -8.12 17.10
CA CYS A 61 -2.23 -8.85 15.83
C CYS A 61 -1.04 -8.69 14.88
N VAL A 62 -0.42 -7.51 14.78
CA VAL A 62 0.76 -7.30 13.93
C VAL A 62 1.99 -8.03 14.49
N LEU A 63 2.27 -7.89 15.79
CA LEU A 63 3.38 -8.60 16.44
C LEU A 63 3.22 -10.11 16.32
N GLU A 64 2.01 -10.62 16.48
CA GLU A 64 1.73 -12.02 16.30
C GLU A 64 1.93 -12.47 14.85
N ALA A 65 1.48 -11.69 13.86
CA ALA A 65 1.70 -11.99 12.45
C ALA A 65 3.21 -12.10 12.14
N ILE A 66 4.01 -11.15 12.63
CA ILE A 66 5.47 -11.15 12.47
C ILE A 66 6.11 -12.34 13.21
N ALA A 67 5.68 -12.62 14.44
CA ALA A 67 6.18 -13.75 15.22
C ALA A 67 5.90 -15.09 14.53
N ARG A 68 4.68 -15.30 14.04
CA ARG A 68 4.31 -16.50 13.27
C ARG A 68 5.10 -16.62 11.98
N TYR A 69 5.33 -15.50 11.28
CA TYR A 69 6.19 -15.46 10.11
C TYR A 69 7.64 -15.88 10.43
N GLN A 70 8.25 -15.29 11.46
CA GLN A 70 9.62 -15.59 11.90
C GLN A 70 9.78 -17.05 12.35
N LEU A 71 8.75 -17.64 12.95
CA LEU A 71 8.73 -19.07 13.32
C LEU A 71 8.54 -20.00 12.13
N LYS A 72 8.26 -19.47 10.93
CA LYS A 72 7.86 -20.22 9.73
C LYS A 72 6.62 -21.09 10.01
N ASP A 73 5.66 -20.52 10.73
CA ASP A 73 4.42 -21.19 11.12
C ASP A 73 3.60 -21.52 9.86
N SER A 74 3.30 -22.79 9.61
CA SER A 74 2.61 -23.29 8.41
C SER A 74 1.35 -24.08 8.77
N LYS A 75 0.60 -24.62 7.80
CA LYS A 75 -0.53 -25.52 8.09
C LYS A 75 -0.03 -26.85 8.66
N GLU A 76 1.14 -27.29 8.18
CA GLU A 76 1.81 -28.54 8.51
C GLU A 76 2.62 -28.45 9.81
N LYS A 77 3.14 -27.26 10.13
CA LYS A 77 3.92 -27.00 11.35
C LYS A 77 3.35 -25.81 12.11
N ARG A 78 2.43 -26.11 13.03
CA ARG A 78 1.75 -25.12 13.89
C ARG A 78 2.50 -24.89 15.19
N PHE A 79 2.75 -23.62 15.51
CA PHE A 79 3.32 -23.22 16.80
C PHE A 79 2.21 -22.89 17.81
N SER A 80 2.42 -23.31 19.05
CA SER A 80 1.50 -23.02 20.16
C SER A 80 1.51 -21.53 20.52
N ASP A 81 0.42 -21.04 21.10
CA ASP A 81 0.30 -19.64 21.51
C ASP A 81 1.39 -19.23 22.51
N LYS A 82 1.86 -20.16 23.34
CA LYS A 82 2.99 -19.92 24.27
C LYS A 82 4.31 -19.65 23.52
N GLN A 83 4.59 -20.41 22.45
CA GLN A 83 5.79 -20.21 21.63
C GLN A 83 5.70 -18.91 20.83
N VAL A 84 4.52 -18.63 20.27
CA VAL A 84 4.26 -17.40 19.53
C VAL A 84 4.41 -16.19 20.46
N LEU A 85 3.86 -16.24 21.68
CA LEU A 85 4.01 -15.19 22.68
C LEU A 85 5.48 -14.98 23.10
N ALA A 86 6.25 -16.06 23.27
CA ALA A 86 7.67 -15.96 23.57
C ALA A 86 8.41 -15.23 22.44
N LYS A 87 8.09 -15.54 21.18
CA LYS A 87 8.68 -14.85 20.03
C LYS A 87 8.23 -13.40 19.93
N MET A 88 6.97 -13.08 20.26
CA MET A 88 6.50 -11.70 20.32
C MET A 88 7.26 -10.88 21.37
N LYS A 89 7.51 -11.45 22.56
CA LYS A 89 8.34 -10.83 23.61
C LYS A 89 9.76 -10.56 23.12
N GLU A 90 10.38 -11.56 22.47
CA GLU A 90 11.70 -11.40 21.87
C GLU A 90 11.71 -10.23 20.87
N ILE A 91 10.76 -10.21 19.91
CA ILE A 91 10.65 -9.17 18.90
C ILE A 91 10.47 -7.78 19.54
N ARG A 92 9.54 -7.64 20.48
CA ARG A 92 9.25 -6.32 21.07
C ARG A 92 10.41 -5.80 21.91
N ASN A 93 11.08 -6.68 22.66
CA ASN A 93 12.25 -6.33 23.46
C ASN A 93 13.39 -5.76 22.61
N LEU A 94 13.49 -6.13 21.32
CA LEU A 94 14.50 -5.58 20.40
C LEU A 94 14.30 -4.09 20.09
N PHE A 95 13.07 -3.57 20.19
CA PHE A 95 12.74 -2.22 19.73
C PHE A 95 12.32 -1.26 20.86
N TYR A 96 11.66 -1.77 21.89
CA TYR A 96 10.93 -0.94 22.85
C TYR A 96 11.12 -1.36 24.32
N GLY A 97 12.00 -2.33 24.60
CA GLY A 97 12.19 -2.86 25.95
C GLY A 97 11.05 -3.80 26.38
N GLU A 98 10.82 -3.89 27.69
CA GLU A 98 9.95 -4.92 28.28
C GLU A 98 8.53 -4.93 27.70
N PHE A 99 8.12 -6.09 27.18
CA PHE A 99 6.79 -6.29 26.58
C PHE A 99 5.78 -6.92 27.54
N ASN A 100 4.76 -6.15 27.89
CA ASN A 100 3.54 -6.67 28.50
C ASN A 100 2.39 -6.68 27.47
N PRO A 101 1.94 -7.86 27.01
CA PRO A 101 0.90 -7.97 25.99
C PRO A 101 -0.49 -7.51 26.48
N LYS A 102 -0.73 -7.46 27.80
CA LYS A 102 -2.02 -7.05 28.38
C LYS A 102 -2.21 -5.53 28.37
N THR A 103 -1.12 -4.78 28.42
CA THR A 103 -1.11 -3.31 28.47
C THR A 103 -0.53 -2.71 27.21
N PHE A 104 -0.35 -3.52 26.16
CA PHE A 104 0.21 -3.06 24.90
C PHE A 104 -0.81 -2.15 24.21
N GLU A 105 -0.46 -0.87 24.08
CA GLU A 105 -1.32 0.13 23.41
C GLU A 105 -1.54 -0.24 21.95
N GLY A 106 -0.54 -0.88 21.34
CA GLY A 106 -0.61 -1.55 20.05
C GLY A 106 0.48 -1.11 19.10
N PHE A 107 0.41 -1.59 17.86
CA PHE A 107 1.47 -1.41 16.87
C PHE A 107 1.32 -0.10 16.09
N ASN A 108 2.39 0.71 16.02
CA ASN A 108 2.40 1.93 15.22
C ASN A 108 2.90 1.62 13.80
N TYR A 109 1.99 1.55 12.83
CA TYR A 109 2.33 1.21 11.45
C TYR A 109 3.33 2.16 10.78
N ALA A 110 3.36 3.44 11.17
CA ALA A 110 4.23 4.43 10.53
C ALA A 110 5.70 4.29 10.97
N THR A 111 5.94 4.04 12.25
CA THR A 111 7.29 3.95 12.83
C THR A 111 7.78 2.51 12.93
N ASP A 112 6.93 1.60 13.41
CA ASP A 112 7.35 0.27 13.83
C ASP A 112 7.60 -0.64 12.62
N ILE A 113 6.85 -0.47 11.51
CA ILE A 113 7.11 -1.22 10.28
C ILE A 113 8.53 -0.99 9.77
N GLN A 114 9.00 0.26 9.80
CA GLN A 114 10.34 0.58 9.31
C GLN A 114 11.42 -0.06 10.17
N LEU A 115 11.19 -0.14 11.49
CA LEU A 115 12.10 -0.83 12.40
C LEU A 115 12.14 -2.33 12.12
N ILE A 116 10.98 -2.97 11.92
CA ILE A 116 10.87 -4.38 11.55
C ILE A 116 11.60 -4.66 10.23
N HIS A 117 11.31 -3.88 9.20
CA HIS A 117 11.93 -3.98 7.89
C HIS A 117 13.47 -3.93 7.99
N LYS A 118 14.00 -2.91 8.68
CA LYS A 118 15.45 -2.71 8.82
C LYS A 118 16.11 -3.81 9.64
N HIS A 119 15.53 -4.16 10.78
CA HIS A 119 16.17 -5.08 11.72
C HIS A 119 16.13 -6.53 11.25
N PHE A 120 15.02 -6.96 10.66
CA PHE A 120 14.90 -8.34 10.15
C PHE A 120 15.38 -8.51 8.72
N ASN A 121 15.83 -7.42 8.06
CA ASN A 121 16.10 -7.39 6.63
C ASN A 121 14.97 -8.13 5.88
N LEU A 122 13.77 -7.56 5.99
CA LEU A 122 12.51 -8.18 5.58
C LEU A 122 11.70 -7.21 4.73
N SER A 123 11.30 -7.62 3.52
CA SER A 123 10.32 -6.87 2.74
C SER A 123 8.99 -6.85 3.49
N VAL A 124 8.44 -5.68 3.81
CA VAL A 124 7.14 -5.57 4.49
C VAL A 124 6.13 -4.95 3.53
N ASN A 125 5.14 -5.74 3.13
CA ASN A 125 4.08 -5.35 2.21
C ASN A 125 2.75 -5.25 2.97
N SER A 126 2.12 -4.09 2.94
CA SER A 126 0.80 -3.84 3.53
C SER A 126 -0.24 -3.70 2.44
N PHE A 127 -1.22 -4.60 2.47
CA PHE A 127 -2.38 -4.63 1.59
C PHE A 127 -3.57 -3.99 2.28
N SER A 128 -4.40 -3.33 1.49
CA SER A 128 -5.70 -2.81 1.88
C SER A 128 -6.76 -3.30 0.91
N TYR A 129 -8.00 -2.92 1.13
CA TYR A 129 -9.11 -3.24 0.25
C TYR A 129 -10.06 -2.05 0.06
N GLU A 130 -10.75 -2.09 -1.06
CA GLU A 130 -11.95 -1.30 -1.34
C GLU A 130 -13.13 -2.26 -1.50
N LEU A 131 -14.31 -1.82 -1.07
CA LEU A 131 -15.56 -2.51 -1.37
C LEU A 131 -16.11 -1.97 -2.69
N ASP A 132 -16.28 -2.84 -3.67
CA ASP A 132 -16.74 -2.51 -5.02
C ASP A 132 -17.91 -3.42 -5.42
N ASP A 133 -19.10 -2.84 -5.62
CA ASP A 133 -20.30 -3.51 -6.13
C ASP A 133 -20.51 -4.96 -5.62
N SER A 134 -20.27 -5.21 -4.33
CA SER A 134 -20.39 -6.51 -3.60
C SER A 134 -19.14 -7.41 -3.55
N SER A 135 -17.96 -6.92 -3.95
CA SER A 135 -16.70 -7.65 -3.88
C SER A 135 -15.59 -6.81 -3.25
N PHE A 136 -14.59 -7.48 -2.65
CA PHE A 136 -13.40 -6.80 -2.15
C PHE A 136 -12.32 -6.75 -3.22
N ARG A 137 -11.91 -5.53 -3.58
CA ARG A 137 -10.74 -5.28 -4.41
C ARG A 137 -9.54 -5.03 -3.51
N TYR A 138 -8.65 -6.01 -3.44
CA TYR A 138 -7.41 -5.92 -2.65
C TYR A 138 -6.30 -5.26 -3.46
N TYR A 139 -5.50 -4.41 -2.81
CA TYR A 139 -4.38 -3.73 -3.45
C TYR A 139 -3.21 -3.52 -2.48
N LEU A 140 -2.01 -3.42 -3.02
CA LEU A 140 -0.80 -3.08 -2.26
C LEU A 140 -0.83 -1.60 -1.91
N ALA A 141 -1.05 -1.28 -0.63
CA ALA A 141 -1.14 0.09 -0.14
C ALA A 141 0.23 0.68 0.18
N GLN A 142 1.12 -0.12 0.77
CA GLN A 142 2.46 0.30 1.13
C GLN A 142 3.44 -0.88 1.02
N SER A 143 4.67 -0.61 0.60
CA SER A 143 5.74 -1.60 0.60
C SER A 143 7.07 -0.98 1.00
N PHE A 144 7.83 -1.74 1.78
CA PHE A 144 9.23 -1.50 2.11
C PHE A 144 10.05 -2.69 1.59
N PRO A 145 10.46 -2.68 0.31
CA PRO A 145 11.11 -3.83 -0.31
C PRO A 145 12.60 -3.92 0.04
N ILE A 146 13.15 -5.13 -0.02
CA ILE A 146 14.59 -5.44 -0.02
C ILE A 146 14.97 -6.21 -1.29
N GLU A 147 16.27 -6.30 -1.58
CA GLU A 147 16.83 -7.10 -2.68
C GLU A 147 16.89 -8.60 -2.32
N SER A 148 15.78 -9.18 -1.85
CA SER A 148 15.65 -10.63 -1.61
C SER A 148 14.18 -11.05 -1.59
N ASP A 149 13.93 -12.36 -1.67
CA ASP A 149 12.58 -12.94 -1.64
C ASP A 149 12.01 -13.08 -0.21
N ASN A 150 12.73 -12.59 0.80
CA ASN A 150 12.27 -12.60 2.19
C ASN A 150 11.24 -11.48 2.38
N GLU A 151 9.96 -11.81 2.23
CA GLU A 151 8.85 -10.87 2.40
C GLU A 151 7.76 -11.35 3.35
N ILE A 152 7.17 -10.41 4.08
CA ILE A 152 5.94 -10.58 4.84
C ILE A 152 4.85 -9.72 4.21
N ASN A 153 3.71 -10.35 3.93
CA ASN A 153 2.54 -9.70 3.36
C ASN A 153 1.44 -9.61 4.42
N LEU A 154 0.96 -8.41 4.71
CA LEU A 154 0.00 -8.11 5.77
C LEU A 154 -1.25 -7.49 5.15
N LEU A 155 -2.43 -8.05 5.39
CA LEU A 155 -3.70 -7.42 5.01
C LEU A 155 -4.24 -6.64 6.20
N LEU A 156 -4.41 -5.33 6.01
CA LEU A 156 -5.00 -4.43 6.99
C LEU A 156 -6.52 -4.44 6.83
N ILE A 157 -7.21 -4.83 7.90
CA ILE A 157 -8.67 -4.82 7.96
C ILE A 157 -9.12 -3.73 8.90
N GLN A 158 -9.78 -2.74 8.34
CA GLN A 158 -10.34 -1.63 9.11
C GLN A 158 -11.77 -1.95 9.53
N SER A 159 -12.15 -1.51 10.73
CA SER A 159 -13.54 -1.46 11.13
C SER A 159 -13.86 -0.20 11.88
N GLU A 160 -15.00 0.35 11.52
CA GLU A 160 -15.69 1.41 12.23
C GLU A 160 -16.64 0.73 13.23
N GLU A 161 -16.10 0.32 14.38
CA GLU A 161 -16.95 -0.06 15.51
C GLU A 161 -17.15 1.15 16.44
N LEU A 162 -18.18 1.07 17.30
CA LEU A 162 -18.82 2.16 18.06
C LEU A 162 -17.93 3.20 18.78
N ASN A 163 -16.61 3.01 18.88
CA ASN A 163 -15.67 3.93 19.55
C ASN A 163 -14.40 4.27 18.74
N GLY A 164 -14.36 4.05 17.42
CA GLY A 164 -13.26 4.49 16.55
C GLY A 164 -12.86 3.48 15.47
N ILE A 165 -11.87 3.87 14.66
CA ILE A 165 -11.30 3.00 13.63
C ILE A 165 -10.35 2.00 14.32
N ASN A 166 -10.60 0.70 14.20
CA ASN A 166 -9.66 -0.35 14.62
C ASN A 166 -9.06 -1.01 13.38
N ILE A 167 -7.75 -1.33 13.41
CA ILE A 167 -7.10 -2.10 12.34
C ILE A 167 -6.68 -3.46 12.87
N HIS A 168 -7.23 -4.54 12.31
CA HIS A 168 -6.72 -5.89 12.52
C HIS A 168 -5.87 -6.34 11.33
N THR A 169 -4.78 -7.05 11.60
CA THR A 169 -3.90 -7.56 10.55
C THR A 169 -4.08 -9.07 10.35
N LEU A 170 -4.22 -9.49 9.09
CA LEU A 170 -4.09 -10.89 8.68
C LEU A 170 -2.78 -11.11 7.92
N LEU A 171 -2.26 -12.33 7.97
CA LEU A 171 -1.12 -12.71 7.15
C LEU A 171 -1.60 -13.16 5.77
N VAL A 172 -1.01 -12.59 4.73
CA VAL A 172 -1.25 -12.97 3.33
C VAL A 172 -0.17 -13.98 2.93
N THR A 173 -0.59 -15.18 2.58
CA THR A 173 0.32 -16.26 2.17
C THR A 173 0.57 -16.27 0.67
N ASP A 174 -0.33 -15.67 -0.10
CA ASP A 174 -0.23 -15.55 -1.55
C ASP A 174 -0.87 -14.22 -2.00
N LYS A 175 -0.02 -13.24 -2.34
CA LYS A 175 -0.45 -11.90 -2.76
C LYS A 175 -1.07 -11.87 -4.16
N GLU A 176 -0.70 -12.80 -5.03
CA GLU A 176 -1.24 -12.88 -6.39
C GLU A 176 -2.66 -13.46 -6.33
N SER A 177 -2.89 -14.51 -5.55
CA SER A 177 -4.24 -15.03 -5.30
C SER A 177 -5.14 -14.04 -4.54
N LEU A 178 -4.56 -13.21 -3.68
CA LEU A 178 -5.30 -12.15 -2.98
C LEU A 178 -5.82 -11.10 -3.95
N THR A 179 -4.93 -10.52 -4.75
CA THR A 179 -5.20 -9.37 -5.63
C THR A 179 -5.73 -9.74 -7.01
N GLY A 180 -5.46 -10.96 -7.48
CA GLY A 180 -5.69 -11.36 -8.88
C GLY A 180 -4.68 -10.75 -9.86
N LEU A 181 -3.56 -10.20 -9.38
CA LEU A 181 -2.56 -9.52 -10.19
C LEU A 181 -1.22 -10.25 -10.12
N LEU A 182 -0.48 -10.24 -11.24
CA LEU A 182 0.86 -10.78 -11.33
C LEU A 182 1.87 -9.72 -10.87
N PHE A 183 2.69 -10.03 -9.87
CA PHE A 183 3.71 -9.10 -9.39
C PHE A 183 5.03 -9.27 -10.13
N CYS A 184 5.76 -8.17 -10.33
CA CYS A 184 7.10 -8.22 -10.88
C CYS A 184 8.03 -8.95 -9.90
N PRO A 185 8.75 -10.00 -10.34
CA PRO A 185 9.60 -10.79 -9.45
C PRO A 185 10.84 -10.03 -8.98
N ILE A 186 11.19 -8.91 -9.63
CA ILE A 186 12.39 -8.14 -9.29
C ILE A 186 12.06 -7.02 -8.31
N CYS A 187 11.08 -6.17 -8.63
CA CYS A 187 10.76 -5.03 -7.78
C CYS A 187 9.70 -5.32 -6.72
N GLN A 188 8.96 -6.44 -6.86
CA GLN A 188 7.90 -6.93 -5.95
C GLN A 188 6.75 -5.94 -5.67
N ASN A 189 6.73 -4.78 -6.35
CA ASN A 189 5.81 -3.67 -6.10
C ASN A 189 4.97 -3.29 -7.32
N HIS A 190 5.48 -3.53 -8.53
CA HIS A 190 4.73 -3.32 -9.75
C HIS A 190 3.97 -4.59 -10.11
N CYS A 191 2.70 -4.46 -10.47
CA CYS A 191 1.84 -5.58 -10.79
C CYS A 191 1.07 -5.36 -12.10
N PHE A 192 0.61 -6.45 -12.69
CA PHE A 192 -0.04 -6.49 -13.99
C PHE A 192 -1.34 -7.28 -13.90
N GLN A 193 -2.37 -6.81 -14.63
CA GLN A 193 -3.46 -7.68 -15.02
C GLN A 193 -2.96 -8.64 -16.09
N VAL A 194 -3.27 -9.92 -15.94
CA VAL A 194 -2.80 -10.96 -16.86
C VAL A 194 -3.59 -10.90 -18.17
N ASP A 195 -2.86 -10.67 -19.25
CA ASP A 195 -3.35 -10.53 -20.62
C ASP A 195 -2.29 -11.05 -21.63
N SER A 196 -2.57 -10.90 -22.94
CA SER A 196 -1.66 -11.31 -24.02
C SER A 196 -0.33 -10.55 -24.03
N HIS A 197 -0.28 -9.33 -23.48
CA HIS A 197 0.89 -8.45 -23.52
C HIS A 197 1.71 -8.48 -22.22
N THR A 198 1.25 -9.21 -21.21
CA THR A 198 1.85 -9.22 -19.87
C THR A 198 3.34 -9.59 -19.90
N LYS A 199 3.73 -10.59 -20.70
CA LYS A 199 5.14 -10.99 -20.83
C LYS A 199 6.02 -9.85 -21.36
N GLU A 200 5.56 -9.17 -22.40
CA GLU A 200 6.27 -8.05 -23.02
C GLU A 200 6.32 -6.84 -22.08
N ASN A 201 5.20 -6.52 -21.43
CA ASN A 201 5.09 -5.43 -20.47
C ASN A 201 5.98 -5.66 -19.24
N MET A 202 6.03 -6.89 -18.73
CA MET A 202 6.91 -7.30 -17.64
C MET A 202 8.38 -7.13 -18.03
N ALA A 203 8.79 -7.60 -19.22
CA ALA A 203 10.16 -7.45 -19.71
C ALA A 203 10.56 -5.96 -19.82
N LYS A 204 9.71 -5.14 -20.45
CA LYS A 204 9.92 -3.69 -20.56
C LYS A 204 10.03 -3.01 -19.19
N HIS A 205 9.21 -3.43 -18.23
CA HIS A 205 9.27 -2.93 -16.86
C HIS A 205 10.60 -3.30 -16.18
N ILE A 206 11.01 -4.57 -16.26
CA ILE A 206 12.25 -5.08 -15.68
C ILE A 206 13.46 -4.34 -16.24
N ASP A 207 13.51 -4.13 -17.56
CA ASP A 207 14.62 -3.42 -18.19
C ASP A 207 14.71 -1.97 -17.71
N LYS A 208 13.57 -1.28 -17.64
CA LYS A 208 13.50 0.08 -17.07
C LYS A 208 13.90 0.12 -15.60
N TYR A 209 13.50 -0.87 -14.82
CA TYR A 209 13.84 -0.95 -13.40
C TYR A 209 15.35 -1.11 -13.19
N ARG A 210 15.99 -2.01 -13.96
CA ARG A 210 17.44 -2.23 -13.94
C ARG A 210 18.21 -0.99 -14.39
N GLN A 211 17.79 -0.35 -15.48
CA GLN A 211 18.41 0.89 -15.97
C GLN A 211 18.37 2.03 -14.95
N ASN A 212 17.31 2.09 -14.14
CA ASN A 212 17.15 3.11 -13.11
C ASN A 212 17.75 2.72 -11.74
N LYS A 213 18.65 1.73 -11.70
CA LYS A 213 19.31 1.26 -10.47
C LYS A 213 18.32 0.90 -9.35
N GLY A 214 17.26 0.19 -9.71
CA GLY A 214 16.25 -0.27 -8.76
C GLY A 214 15.23 0.81 -8.32
N GLN A 215 15.24 1.98 -8.95
CA GLN A 215 14.28 3.04 -8.66
C GLN A 215 13.19 3.11 -9.73
N ILE A 216 11.93 3.13 -9.30
CA ILE A 216 10.81 3.44 -10.19
C ILE A 216 10.76 4.96 -10.37
N LYS A 217 11.34 5.46 -11.46
CA LYS A 217 11.15 6.86 -11.87
C LYS A 217 9.77 7.02 -12.50
N LYS A 218 8.80 7.47 -11.72
CA LYS A 218 7.51 7.94 -12.26
C LYS A 218 7.76 9.27 -12.97
N GLN A 219 7.87 9.24 -14.29
CA GLN A 219 7.77 10.46 -15.08
C GLN A 219 6.31 10.89 -15.11
N VAL A 220 6.00 11.97 -14.40
CA VAL A 220 4.72 12.65 -14.56
C VAL A 220 4.75 13.34 -15.92
N MET A 221 4.04 12.75 -16.89
CA MET A 221 3.79 13.44 -18.15
C MET A 221 2.67 14.44 -17.91
N LEU A 222 3.04 15.71 -17.79
CA LEU A 222 2.08 16.79 -17.79
C LEU A 222 1.58 17.01 -19.22
N ASP A 223 0.27 17.20 -19.37
CA ASP A 223 -0.30 17.66 -20.63
C ASP A 223 0.48 18.91 -21.09
N ASN A 224 0.86 18.98 -22.37
CA ASN A 224 1.52 20.15 -22.94
C ASN A 224 0.62 21.39 -22.99
N ILE A 225 -0.64 21.26 -22.59
CA ILE A 225 -1.65 22.30 -22.58
C ILE A 225 -1.93 22.67 -21.13
N GLN A 226 -1.78 23.96 -20.79
CA GLN A 226 -2.25 24.48 -19.51
C GLN A 226 -3.77 24.27 -19.43
N ARG A 227 -4.21 23.32 -18.61
CA ARG A 227 -5.63 23.10 -18.34
C ARG A 227 -5.97 23.71 -17.00
N PRO A 228 -6.77 24.79 -16.94
CA PRO A 228 -7.29 25.26 -15.67
C PRO A 228 -8.15 24.14 -15.04
N PHE A 229 -7.88 23.79 -13.79
CA PHE A 229 -8.67 22.81 -13.05
C PHE A 229 -10.00 23.45 -12.65
N VAL A 230 -11.02 23.24 -13.49
CA VAL A 230 -12.38 23.76 -13.27
C VAL A 230 -13.35 22.57 -13.23
N PRO A 231 -13.49 21.87 -12.08
CA PRO A 231 -14.22 20.61 -12.00
C PRO A 231 -15.66 20.71 -12.49
N HIS A 232 -16.35 21.80 -12.16
CA HIS A 232 -17.74 22.01 -12.57
C HIS A 232 -17.92 22.07 -14.10
N ILE A 233 -16.89 22.49 -14.85
CA ILE A 233 -16.86 22.49 -16.31
C ILE A 233 -16.38 21.15 -16.86
N MET A 234 -15.28 20.61 -16.31
CA MET A 234 -14.63 19.43 -16.89
C MET A 234 -15.36 18.12 -16.59
N GLN A 235 -16.13 18.05 -15.51
CA GLN A 235 -16.93 16.89 -15.12
C GLN A 235 -18.33 16.89 -15.75
N ASN A 236 -18.81 18.03 -16.26
CA ASN A 236 -20.08 18.14 -16.96
C ASN A 236 -19.86 17.97 -18.48
N LYS A 237 -20.35 16.85 -19.03
CA LYS A 237 -20.18 16.52 -20.46
C LYS A 237 -20.77 17.58 -21.39
N THR A 238 -21.88 18.22 -20.99
CA THR A 238 -22.56 19.27 -21.76
C THR A 238 -21.70 20.53 -21.81
N TYR A 239 -21.19 20.99 -20.67
CA TYR A 239 -20.33 22.18 -20.61
C TYR A 239 -19.04 21.99 -21.41
N ARG A 240 -18.44 20.80 -21.31
CA ARG A 240 -17.25 20.43 -22.10
C ARG A 240 -17.53 20.48 -23.60
N TYR A 241 -18.69 20.01 -24.04
CA TYR A 241 -19.12 20.07 -25.44
C TYR A 241 -19.37 21.50 -25.91
N LEU A 242 -20.08 22.32 -25.13
CA LEU A 242 -20.40 23.70 -25.50
C LEU A 242 -19.14 24.57 -25.60
N LEU A 243 -18.20 24.43 -24.65
CA LEU A 243 -16.90 25.11 -24.70
C LEU A 243 -16.05 24.69 -25.88
N ALA A 244 -15.98 23.40 -26.19
CA ALA A 244 -15.20 22.91 -27.32
C ALA A 244 -15.72 23.41 -28.68
N ASN A 245 -17.00 23.80 -28.75
CA ASN A 245 -17.65 24.28 -29.97
C ASN A 245 -17.95 25.80 -29.96
N ASN A 246 -17.37 26.57 -29.03
CA ASN A 246 -17.63 28.01 -28.87
C ASN A 246 -19.12 28.38 -28.70
N ARG A 247 -19.92 27.49 -28.09
CA ARG A 247 -21.36 27.68 -27.82
C ARG A 247 -21.61 28.14 -26.37
N THR A 248 -20.77 29.04 -25.87
CA THR A 248 -20.79 29.50 -24.47
C THR A 248 -21.99 30.37 -24.12
N SER A 249 -22.80 30.79 -25.09
CA SER A 249 -24.08 31.48 -24.84
C SER A 249 -25.18 30.55 -24.35
N GLU A 250 -24.95 29.23 -24.39
CA GLU A 250 -25.94 28.19 -24.08
C GLU A 250 -25.66 27.46 -22.75
N PHE A 251 -24.86 28.09 -21.87
CA PHE A 251 -24.61 27.58 -20.52
C PHE A 251 -25.86 27.50 -19.65
#